data_AF-A0A3B9JDW7-F1
#
_entry.id   AF-A0A3B9JDW7-F1
#
_cell.length_a   1.000
_cell.length_b   1.000
_cell.length_c   1.000
_cell.angle_alpha   90.00
_cell.angle_beta   90.00
_cell.angle_gamma   90.00
#
_symmetry.space_group_name_H-M   'P 1'
#
loop_
_entity.id
_entity.type
_entity.pdbx_description
1 polymer ?
#
loop_
_entity_poly.entity_id
_entity_poly.type
_entity_poly.pdbx_seq_one_letter_code
_entity_poly.pdbx_strand_id
1 'polypeptide(L)'
;MWQIGALLALNAGIFMLISARWWIIVRAEAPRVPFLPLVVYRLAAFGMSYFTPGPQVGGEPLQILYLKNAYGLTTVRATAAVIMDKLL
;
A
#
# COMPACT_ATOMS: atom_id res chain seq x y z
N MET A 1 24.31 2.27 17.93
CA MET A 1 23.02 3.01 18.00
C MET A 1 22.77 3.88 16.78
N TRP A 2 23.70 4.74 16.34
CA TRP A 2 23.49 5.60 15.15
C TRP A 2 23.21 4.80 13.86
N GLN A 3 23.86 3.64 13.69
CA GLN A 3 23.65 2.72 12.56
C GLN A 3 22.20 2.25 12.46
N ILE A 4 21.56 1.96 13.61
CA ILE A 4 20.16 1.52 13.66
C ILE A 4 19.26 2.67 13.22
N GLY A 5 19.52 3.89 13.71
CA GLY A 5 18.79 5.09 13.29
C GLY A 5 18.93 5.35 11.78
N ALA A 6 20.13 5.23 11.23
CA ALA A 6 20.38 5.40 9.79
C ALA A 6 19.65 4.35 8.95
N LEU A 7 19.68 3.08 9.37
CA LEU A 7 18.96 2.00 8.68
C LEU A 7 17.45 2.19 8.76
N LEU A 8 16.90 2.60 9.91
CA LEU A 8 15.49 2.90 10.05
C LEU A 8 15.04 4.04 9.15
N ALA A 9 15.81 5.15 9.12
CA ALA A 9 15.52 6.29 8.26
C ALA A 9 15.56 5.91 6.77
N LEU A 10 16.57 5.14 6.35
CA LEU A 10 16.70 4.67 4.98
C LEU A 10 15.52 3.75 4.59
N ASN A 11 15.17 2.78 5.43
CA ASN A 11 14.05 1.88 5.17
C ASN A 11 12.71 2.64 5.13
N ALA A 12 12.50 3.62 6.02
CA ALA A 12 11.33 4.48 5.98
C ALA A 12 11.26 5.28 4.67
N GLY A 13 12.39 5.83 4.20
CA GLY A 13 12.48 6.52 2.91
C GLY A 13 12.16 5.60 1.72
N ILE A 14 12.74 4.40 1.69
CA ILE A 14 12.46 3.38 0.66
C ILE A 14 10.97 3.02 0.68
N PHE A 15 10.40 2.78 1.86
CA PHE A 15 8.99 2.44 2.01
C PHE A 15 8.06 3.57 1.53
N MET A 16 8.41 4.83 1.83
CA MET A 16 7.67 5.99 1.32
C MET A 16 7.75 6.10 -0.20
N LEU A 17 8.91 5.83 -0.82
CA LEU A 17 9.08 5.86 -2.28
C LEU A 17 8.24 4.78 -2.96
N ILE A 18 8.29 3.54 -2.46
CA ILE A 18 7.47 2.44 -2.97
C ILE A 18 5.97 2.78 -2.79
N SER A 19 5.61 3.36 -1.65
CA SER A 19 4.24 3.85 -1.41
C SER A 19 3.82 4.97 -2.37
N ALA A 20 4.74 5.86 -2.74
CA ALA A 20 4.47 6.97 -3.65
C ALA A 20 4.18 6.48 -5.06
N ARG A 21 4.86 5.43 -5.52
CA ARG A 21 4.57 4.79 -6.81
C ARG A 21 3.13 4.31 -6.89
N TRP A 22 2.68 3.54 -5.91
CA TRP A 22 1.29 3.07 -5.85
C TRP A 22 0.29 4.21 -5.68
N TRP A 23 0.64 5.22 -4.89
CA TRP A 23 -0.20 6.41 -4.72
C TRP A 23 -0.49 7.09 -6.06
N ILE A 24 0.49 7.22 -6.96
CA ILE A 24 0.28 7.80 -8.28
C ILE A 24 -0.76 7.00 -9.09
N ILE A 25 -0.66 5.66 -9.07
CA ILE A 25 -1.61 4.76 -9.74
C ILE A 25 -3.02 4.95 -9.18
N VAL A 26 -3.17 4.91 -7.85
CA VAL A 26 -4.45 5.09 -7.18
C VAL A 26 -5.02 6.49 -7.43
N ARG A 27 -4.17 7.53 -7.46
CA ARG A 27 -4.62 8.91 -7.66
C ARG A 27 -5.14 9.17 -9.07
N ALA A 28 -4.68 8.42 -10.07
CA ALA A 28 -5.24 8.45 -11.42
C ALA A 28 -6.70 7.97 -11.43
N GLU A 29 -7.03 6.98 -10.60
CA GLU A 29 -8.38 6.43 -10.47
C GLU A 29 -9.27 7.24 -9.49
N ALA A 30 -8.67 7.76 -8.41
CA ALA A 30 -9.31 8.54 -7.35
C ALA A 30 -8.43 9.73 -6.92
N PRO A 31 -8.63 10.93 -7.50
CA PRO A 31 -7.79 12.10 -7.26
C PRO A 31 -7.73 12.58 -5.80
N ARG A 32 -8.74 12.21 -4.99
CA ARG A 32 -8.92 12.66 -3.60
C ARG A 32 -8.14 11.83 -2.59
N VAL A 33 -7.41 10.80 -3.00
CA VAL A 33 -6.65 9.93 -2.08
C VAL A 33 -5.44 10.67 -1.50
N PRO A 34 -5.41 11.03 -0.21
CA PRO A 34 -4.20 11.53 0.44
C PRO A 34 -3.10 10.46 0.55
N PHE A 35 -1.85 10.90 0.48
CA PHE A 35 -0.67 10.02 0.52
C PHE A 35 -0.49 9.35 1.90
N LEU A 36 -0.55 10.11 2.99
CA LEU A 36 -0.23 9.60 4.33
C LEU A 36 -1.13 8.46 4.80
N PRO A 37 -2.48 8.54 4.68
CA PRO A 37 -3.34 7.40 5.02
C PRO A 37 -2.96 6.16 4.20
N LEU A 38 -2.70 6.31 2.90
CA LEU A 38 -2.32 5.20 2.04
C LEU A 38 -1.05 4.47 2.53
N VAL A 39 -0.05 5.20 3.01
CA VAL A 39 1.17 4.63 3.61
C VAL A 39 0.83 3.79 4.85
N VAL A 40 -0.06 4.26 5.71
CA VAL A 40 -0.51 3.52 6.91
C VAL A 40 -1.25 2.24 6.53
N TYR A 41 -2.15 2.29 5.54
CA TYR A 41 -2.84 1.09 5.06
C TYR A 41 -1.89 0.09 4.42
N ARG A 42 -0.84 0.57 3.76
CA ARG A 42 0.20 -0.29 3.19
C ARG A 42 1.02 -0.99 4.28
N LEU A 43 1.33 -0.30 5.38
CA LEU A 43 1.94 -0.90 6.57
C LEU A 43 1.05 -1.98 7.19
N ALA A 44 -0.26 -1.70 7.32
CA ALA A 44 -1.22 -2.67 7.83
C ALA A 44 -1.34 -3.90 6.92
N ALA A 45 -1.40 -3.69 5.60
CA ALA A 45 -1.42 -4.76 4.61
C ALA A 45 -0.13 -5.60 4.64
N PHE A 46 1.03 -4.96 4.79
CA PHE A 46 2.31 -5.65 4.96
C PHE A 46 2.32 -6.49 6.25
N GLY A 47 1.86 -5.92 7.37
CA GLY A 47 1.71 -6.64 8.64
C GLY A 47 0.79 -7.84 8.50
N MET A 48 -0.37 -7.67 7.87
CA MET A 48 -1.30 -8.78 7.58
C MET A 48 -0.62 -9.88 6.76
N SER A 49 0.01 -9.54 5.64
CA SER A 49 0.77 -10.51 4.84
C SER A 49 1.88 -11.23 5.62
N TYR A 50 2.49 -10.55 6.60
CA TYR A 50 3.53 -11.12 7.45
C TYR A 50 2.96 -12.10 8.49
N PHE A 51 1.79 -11.79 9.07
CA PHE A 51 1.19 -12.57 10.15
C PHE A 51 0.23 -13.67 9.69
N THR A 52 -0.30 -13.63 8.46
CA THR A 52 -1.18 -14.69 7.93
C THR A 52 -0.37 -15.73 7.14
N PRO A 53 -0.14 -16.95 7.67
CA PRO A 53 0.49 -18.02 6.91
C PRO A 53 -0.57 -18.64 6.00
N GLY A 54 -0.66 -18.13 4.78
CA GLY A 54 -1.57 -18.60 3.74
C GLY A 54 -1.00 -18.26 2.37
N PRO A 55 -1.66 -18.68 1.26
CA PRO A 55 -1.26 -18.23 -0.07
C PRO A 55 -1.13 -16.71 -0.02
N GLN A 56 -0.13 -16.12 -0.68
CA GLN A 56 0.39 -14.73 -0.57
C GLN A 56 -0.62 -13.57 -0.75
N VAL A 57 -1.82 -13.67 -0.16
CA VAL A 57 -3.04 -12.89 -0.39
C VAL A 57 -3.55 -12.28 0.92
N GLY A 58 -2.66 -11.96 1.87
CA GLY A 58 -3.05 -11.38 3.17
C GLY A 58 -3.29 -9.88 3.11
N GLY A 59 -2.34 -9.14 2.54
CA GLY A 59 -2.39 -7.67 2.47
C GLY A 59 -3.24 -7.11 1.33
N GLU A 60 -3.38 -7.85 0.23
CA GLU A 60 -4.07 -7.35 -0.98
C GLU A 60 -5.57 -7.17 -0.80
N PRO A 61 -6.32 -8.10 -0.17
CA PRO A 61 -7.74 -7.89 0.09
C PRO A 61 -7.97 -6.67 0.98
N LEU A 62 -7.06 -6.41 1.93
CA LEU A 62 -7.14 -5.24 2.81
C LEU A 62 -6.95 -3.94 2.03
N GLN A 63 -6.02 -3.90 1.07
CA GLN A 63 -5.84 -2.74 0.19
C GLN A 63 -7.08 -2.50 -0.69
N ILE A 64 -7.66 -3.56 -1.25
CA ILE A 64 -8.87 -3.48 -2.08
C ILE A 64 -10.07 -2.98 -1.27
N LEU A 65 -10.30 -3.55 -0.07
CA LEU A 65 -11.38 -3.15 0.82
C LEU A 65 -11.25 -1.69 1.26
N TYR A 66 -10.02 -1.25 1.53
CA TYR A 66 -9.75 0.13 1.88
C TYR A 66 -10.11 1.09 0.73
N LEU A 67 -9.61 0.83 -0.49
CA LEU A 67 -9.91 1.66 -1.66
C LEU A 67 -11.41 1.73 -1.95
N LYS A 68 -12.12 0.63 -1.76
CA LYS A 68 -13.57 0.56 -1.92
C LYS A 68 -14.31 1.37 -0.85
N ASN A 69 -13.99 1.14 0.43
CA ASN A 69 -14.75 1.73 1.54
C ASN A 69 -14.41 3.20 1.78
N ALA A 70 -13.14 3.60 1.65
CA ALA A 70 -12.69 4.96 1.94
C ALA A 70 -12.82 5.90 0.74
N TYR A 71 -12.73 5.38 -0.49
CA TYR A 71 -12.69 6.21 -1.71
C TYR A 71 -13.69 5.81 -2.79
N GLY A 72 -14.54 4.81 -2.53
CA GLY A 72 -15.64 4.46 -3.43
C GLY A 72 -15.20 3.81 -4.74
N LEU A 73 -13.97 3.27 -4.82
CA LEU A 73 -13.54 2.54 -6.02
C LEU A 73 -14.40 1.28 -6.18
N THR A 74 -14.71 0.93 -7.43
CA THR A 74 -15.28 -0.39 -7.74
C THR A 74 -14.23 -1.47 -7.45
N THR A 75 -14.68 -2.68 -7.11
CA THR A 75 -13.77 -3.80 -6.86
C THR A 75 -12.81 -4.02 -8.02
N VAL A 76 -13.27 -3.88 -9.26
CA VAL A 76 -12.43 -4.02 -10.47
C VAL A 76 -11.31 -2.97 -10.50
N ARG A 77 -11.62 -1.69 -10.26
CA ARG A 77 -10.61 -0.60 -10.27
C ARG A 77 -9.64 -0.72 -9.10
N ALA A 78 -10.13 -1.08 -7.92
CA ALA A 78 -9.31 -1.31 -6.75
C ALA A 78 -8.34 -2.49 -6.94
N THR A 79 -8.84 -3.62 -7.47
CA THR A 79 -8.01 -4.79 -7.80
C THR A 79 -6.99 -4.47 -8.90
N ALA A 80 -7.40 -3.75 -9.96
CA ALA A 80 -6.48 -3.33 -11.03
C ALA A 80 -5.33 -2.47 -10.48
N ALA A 81 -5.62 -1.51 -9.61
CA ALA A 81 -4.60 -0.67 -8.98
C ALA A 81 -3.61 -1.46 -8.13
N VAL A 82 -4.06 -2.50 -7.42
CA VAL A 82 -3.19 -3.39 -6.62
C VAL A 82 -2.36 -4.31 -7.51
N ILE A 83 -2.95 -4.88 -8.56
CA ILE A 83 -2.23 -5.73 -9.53
C ILE A 83 -1.17 -4.92 -10.29
N MET A 84 -1.50 -3.69 -10.72
CA MET A 84 -0.54 -2.81 -11.40
C MET A 84 0.67 -2.50 -10.53
N ASP A 85 0.49 -2.31 -9.21
CA ASP A 85 1.62 -2.10 -8.30
C ASP A 85 2.50 -3.35 -8.12
N LYS A 86 1.96 -4.55 -8.32
CA LYS A 86 2.76 -5.79 -8.29
C LYS A 86 3.52 -6.06 -9.59
N LEU A 87 2.97 -5.64 -10.72
CA LEU A 87 3.56 -5.88 -12.04
C LEU A 87 4.65 -4.88 -12.41
N LEU A 88 4.56 -3.65 -11.88
CA LEU A 88 5.54 -2.58 -12.07
C LEU A 88 6.61 -2.60 -10.99
#